data_AF-A0A7C2AI09-F1
#
_entry.id   AF-A0A7C2AI09-F1
#
_cell.length_a   1.000
_cell.length_b   1.000
_cell.length_c   1.000
_cell.angle_alpha   90.00
_cell.angle_beta   90.00
_cell.angle_gamma   90.00
#
_symmetry.space_group_name_H-M   'P 1'
#
loop_
_entity.id
_entity.type
_entity.pdbx_description
1 polymer ?
#
loop_
_entity_poly.entity_id
_entity_poly.type
_entity_poly.pdbx_seq_one_letter_code
_entity_poly.pdbx_strand_id
1 'polypeptide(L)'
;MRSISRISTLFIVLLSLLLTTFNATASTTDDAQSENNAHAVLAPFIDKEEVLGEAVAIDDEQKHLILFYMGVVLLFLILATAIIGLQMALFGKQLFVQHMISAGFTVFLSLAHAVTAIVWFFPF
;
A
#
# COMPACT_ATOMS: atom_id res chain seq x y z
N MET A 1 -27.48 16.82 11.94
CA MET A 1 -27.38 15.50 11.25
C MET A 1 -27.08 15.58 9.75
N ARG A 2 -27.42 16.66 9.02
CA ARG A 2 -27.16 16.79 7.57
C ARG A 2 -25.68 16.92 7.16
N SER A 3 -24.80 17.42 8.04
CA SER A 3 -23.38 17.61 7.74
C SER A 3 -22.57 16.30 7.66
N ILE A 4 -22.87 15.34 8.54
CA ILE A 4 -22.18 14.04 8.60
C ILE A 4 -22.46 13.20 7.33
N SER A 5 -23.68 13.27 6.80
CA SER A 5 -24.04 12.61 5.55
C SER A 5 -23.28 13.20 4.35
N ARG A 6 -23.04 14.53 4.33
CA ARG A 6 -22.29 15.19 3.24
C ARG A 6 -20.81 14.82 3.26
N ILE A 7 -20.22 14.71 4.45
CA ILE A 7 -18.81 14.30 4.62
C ILE A 7 -18.63 12.83 4.19
N SER A 8 -19.59 11.97 4.54
CA SER A 8 -19.59 10.56 4.11
C SER A 8 -19.75 10.41 2.60
N THR A 9 -20.63 11.18 1.95
CA THR A 9 -20.78 11.13 0.48
C THR A 9 -19.56 11.69 -0.24
N LEU A 10 -18.92 12.73 0.28
CA LEU A 10 -17.68 13.27 -0.29
C LEU A 10 -16.54 12.25 -0.20
N PHE A 11 -16.44 11.53 0.91
CA PHE A 11 -15.43 10.48 1.09
C PHE A 11 -15.63 9.31 0.11
N ILE A 12 -16.88 8.89 -0.12
CA ILE A 12 -17.20 7.80 -1.07
C ILE A 12 -16.89 8.20 -2.51
N VAL A 13 -17.19 9.44 -2.90
CA VAL A 13 -16.88 9.95 -4.25
C VAL A 13 -15.37 10.06 -4.47
N LEU A 14 -14.63 10.54 -3.46
CA LEU A 14 -13.16 10.64 -3.50
C LEU A 14 -12.51 9.25 -3.64
N LEU A 15 -13.02 8.26 -2.89
CA LEU A 15 -12.52 6.88 -2.94
C LEU A 15 -12.81 6.23 -4.30
N SER A 16 -13.97 6.49 -4.89
CA SER A 16 -14.37 5.96 -6.20
C SER A 16 -13.53 6.52 -7.34
N LEU A 17 -13.11 7.79 -7.23
CA LEU A 17 -12.24 8.45 -8.22
C LEU A 17 -10.83 7.84 -8.23
N LEU A 18 -10.31 7.45 -7.06
CA LEU A 18 -8.98 6.88 -6.90
C LEU A 18 -8.83 5.47 -7.50
N LEU A 19 -9.93 4.71 -7.63
CA LEU A 19 -9.89 3.33 -8.15
C LEU A 19 -9.85 3.25 -9.69
N THR A 20 -10.07 4.34 -10.41
CA THR A 20 -10.19 4.33 -11.89
C THR A 20 -8.87 4.45 -12.64
N THR A 21 -7.75 4.67 -11.94
CA THR A 21 -6.44 4.93 -12.58
C THR A 21 -5.60 3.68 -12.88
N PHE A 22 -6.08 2.48 -12.56
CA PHE A 22 -5.37 1.22 -12.84
C PHE A 22 -6.02 0.46 -14.00
N ASN A 23 -5.68 0.83 -15.23
CA ASN A 23 -5.89 -0.02 -16.42
C ASN A 23 -4.55 -0.22 -17.12
N ALA A 24 -3.85 -1.31 -16.79
CA ALA A 24 -2.66 -1.74 -17.51
C ALA A 24 -3.10 -2.61 -18.71
N THR A 25 -2.81 -2.15 -19.92
CA THR A 25 -3.00 -2.90 -21.17
C THR A 25 -1.80 -3.84 -21.35
N ALA A 26 -2.03 -5.15 -21.32
CA ALA A 26 -1.00 -6.15 -21.60
C ALA A 26 -0.93 -6.43 -23.11
N SER A 27 0.23 -6.18 -23.73
CA SER A 27 0.54 -6.52 -25.12
C SER A 27 1.10 -7.95 -25.21
N THR A 28 0.46 -8.79 -26.03
CA THR A 28 1.00 -10.08 -26.47
C THR A 28 2.08 -9.88 -27.53
N THR A 29 3.21 -10.58 -27.39
CA THR A 29 4.20 -10.73 -28.46
C THR A 29 4.49 -12.22 -28.65
N ASP A 30 4.46 -12.64 -29.91
CA ASP A 30 4.72 -13.98 -30.43
C ASP A 30 5.97 -13.85 -31.32
N ASP A 31 6.98 -14.72 -31.16
CA ASP A 31 7.78 -15.21 -32.29
C ASP A 31 8.74 -16.38 -31.94
N ALA A 32 9.06 -17.16 -32.97
CA ALA A 32 9.56 -18.53 -32.95
C ALA A 32 11.09 -18.73 -33.19
N GLN A 33 11.52 -19.99 -32.96
CA GLN A 33 12.75 -20.70 -33.39
C GLN A 33 14.13 -20.27 -32.81
N SER A 34 15.18 -21.10 -32.74
CA SER A 34 15.46 -22.52 -32.50
C SER A 34 16.98 -22.69 -32.72
N GLU A 35 17.66 -23.44 -31.85
CA GLU A 35 19.03 -24.02 -31.97
C GLU A 35 20.24 -23.19 -31.52
N ASN A 36 20.50 -23.21 -30.21
CA ASN A 36 21.81 -23.52 -29.56
C ASN A 36 21.60 -23.64 -28.04
N ASN A 37 20.84 -24.66 -27.64
CA ASN A 37 19.92 -24.60 -26.50
C ASN A 37 20.46 -25.03 -25.13
N ALA A 38 21.77 -25.21 -24.94
CA ALA A 38 22.30 -25.56 -23.61
C ALA A 38 22.97 -24.37 -22.94
N HIS A 39 23.87 -23.67 -23.65
CA HIS A 39 24.62 -22.55 -23.10
C HIS A 39 23.84 -21.22 -23.22
N ALA A 40 23.06 -21.03 -24.28
CA ALA A 40 22.25 -19.83 -24.49
C ALA A 40 21.01 -19.76 -23.60
N VAL A 41 20.55 -20.91 -23.06
CA VAL A 41 19.40 -20.97 -22.15
C VAL A 41 19.84 -20.70 -20.71
N LEU A 42 21.10 -20.98 -20.36
CA LEU A 42 21.65 -20.69 -19.03
C LEU A 42 22.17 -19.25 -18.88
N ALA A 43 22.66 -18.64 -19.96
CA ALA A 43 23.12 -17.24 -19.97
C ALA A 43 22.09 -16.23 -19.40
N PRO A 44 20.80 -16.23 -19.81
CA PRO A 44 19.81 -15.29 -19.26
C PRO A 44 19.42 -15.54 -17.80
N PHE A 45 19.84 -16.66 -17.20
CA PHE A 45 19.69 -16.91 -15.76
C PHE A 45 20.92 -16.47 -14.96
N ILE A 46 22.11 -16.47 -15.57
CA ILE A 46 23.36 -16.00 -14.96
C ILE A 46 23.41 -14.45 -14.94
N ASP A 47 22.96 -13.80 -16.02
CA ASP A 47 22.95 -12.32 -16.11
C ASP A 47 21.82 -11.66 -15.28
N LYS A 48 20.95 -12.45 -14.64
CA LYS A 48 19.83 -11.98 -13.82
C LYS A 48 20.15 -11.87 -12.33
N GLU A 49 21.39 -12.13 -11.92
CA GLU A 49 21.74 -12.24 -10.50
C GLU A 49 22.01 -10.88 -9.81
N GLU A 50 22.10 -9.76 -10.53
CA GLU A 50 22.40 -8.46 -9.88
C GLU A 50 21.72 -7.23 -10.48
N VAL A 51 20.72 -7.40 -11.35
CA VAL A 51 19.86 -6.27 -11.68
C VAL A 51 18.70 -6.31 -10.70
N LEU A 52 18.89 -5.66 -9.54
CA LEU A 52 17.77 -5.21 -8.71
C LEU A 52 16.77 -4.58 -9.68
N GLY A 53 15.69 -5.31 -9.98
CA GLY A 53 14.83 -5.00 -11.12
C GLY A 53 14.38 -3.55 -11.04
N GLU A 54 14.19 -2.91 -12.19
CA GLU A 54 13.80 -1.49 -12.32
C GLU A 54 12.63 -1.06 -11.41
N ALA A 55 11.84 -2.01 -10.89
CA ALA A 55 10.90 -1.84 -9.78
C ALA A 55 11.51 -1.36 -8.44
N VAL A 56 12.83 -1.44 -8.25
CA VAL A 56 13.61 -0.97 -7.08
C VAL A 56 14.27 0.38 -7.35
N ALA A 57 14.28 0.86 -8.60
CA ALA A 57 14.82 2.16 -9.01
C ALA A 57 13.83 3.31 -8.74
N ILE A 58 13.10 3.24 -7.63
CA ILE A 58 12.38 4.40 -7.10
C ILE A 58 13.44 5.28 -6.42
N ASP A 59 13.42 6.57 -6.73
CA ASP A 59 14.32 7.54 -6.12
C ASP A 59 14.16 7.54 -4.59
N ASP A 60 15.26 7.69 -3.86
CA ASP A 60 15.22 7.59 -2.41
C ASP A 60 14.39 8.71 -1.78
N GLU A 61 14.30 9.88 -2.40
CA GLU A 61 13.40 10.96 -1.97
C GLU A 61 11.94 10.48 -2.03
N GLN A 62 11.56 9.78 -3.11
CA GLN A 62 10.21 9.25 -3.27
C GLN A 62 9.88 8.17 -2.24
N LYS A 63 10.82 7.29 -1.91
CA LYS A 63 10.63 6.26 -0.85
C LYS A 63 10.36 6.91 0.50
N HIS A 64 11.12 7.95 0.86
CA HIS A 64 10.91 8.70 2.10
C HIS A 64 9.56 9.42 2.11
N LEU A 65 9.17 10.06 1.00
CA LEU A 65 7.87 10.73 0.89
C LEU A 65 6.71 9.75 1.03
N ILE A 66 6.78 8.58 0.38
CA ILE A 66 5.74 7.55 0.48
C ILE A 66 5.61 7.05 1.92
N LEU A 67 6.74 6.73 2.57
CA LEU A 67 6.73 6.33 3.98
C LEU A 67 6.20 7.42 4.89
N PHE A 68 6.56 8.68 4.64
CA PHE A 68 6.05 9.82 5.39
C PHE A 68 4.52 9.94 5.28
N TYR A 69 3.96 9.94 4.07
CA TYR A 69 2.51 10.03 3.88
C TYR A 69 1.77 8.82 4.47
N MET A 70 2.32 7.62 4.31
CA MET A 70 1.77 6.42 4.93
C MET A 70 1.77 6.53 6.47
N GLY A 71 2.83 7.08 7.05
CA GLY A 71 2.93 7.38 8.49
C GLY A 71 1.93 8.44 8.95
N VAL A 72 1.69 9.49 8.17
CA VAL A 72 0.67 10.51 8.46
C VAL A 72 -0.72 9.89 8.48
N VAL A 73 -1.07 9.05 7.48
CA VAL A 73 -2.35 8.33 7.46
C VAL A 73 -2.50 7.44 8.69
N LEU A 74 -1.44 6.71 9.06
CA LEU A 74 -1.40 5.87 10.25
C LEU A 74 -1.64 6.70 11.52
N LEU A 75 -1.02 7.87 11.66
CA LEU A 75 -1.23 8.77 12.79
C LEU A 75 -2.69 9.21 12.90
N PHE A 76 -3.32 9.58 11.79
CA PHE A 76 -4.75 9.93 11.76
C PHE A 76 -5.63 8.75 12.18
N LEU A 77 -5.33 7.54 11.70
CA LEU A 77 -6.05 6.32 12.08
C LEU A 77 -5.91 6.00 13.57
N ILE A 78 -4.71 6.14 14.15
CA ILE A 78 -4.49 5.94 15.58
C ILE A 78 -5.35 6.93 16.38
N LEU A 79 -5.30 8.22 16.05
CA LEU A 79 -6.07 9.24 16.76
C LEU A 79 -7.57 8.99 16.64
N ALA A 80 -8.07 8.65 15.45
CA ALA A 80 -9.47 8.30 15.25
C ALA A 80 -9.88 7.08 16.09
N THR A 81 -9.08 6.01 16.05
CA THR A 81 -9.32 4.78 16.82
C THR A 81 -9.36 5.06 18.33
N ALA A 82 -8.41 5.89 18.82
CA ALA A 82 -8.32 6.29 20.21
C ALA A 82 -9.52 7.14 20.64
N ILE A 83 -9.96 8.11 19.83
CA ILE A 83 -11.14 8.94 20.14
C ILE A 83 -12.40 8.06 20.20
N ILE A 84 -12.58 7.13 19.27
CA ILE A 84 -13.72 6.21 19.29
C ILE A 84 -13.64 5.32 20.53
N GLY A 85 -12.46 4.76 20.84
CA GLY A 85 -12.23 3.96 22.05
C GLY A 85 -12.57 4.72 23.34
N LEU A 86 -12.12 5.97 23.42
CA LEU A 86 -12.41 6.86 24.54
C LEU A 86 -13.91 7.14 24.66
N GLN A 87 -14.61 7.31 23.53
CA GLN A 87 -16.06 7.51 23.55
C GLN A 87 -16.82 6.30 24.10
N MET A 88 -16.36 5.09 23.79
CA MET A 88 -16.96 3.87 24.35
C MET A 88 -16.67 3.74 25.84
N ALA A 89 -15.43 3.99 26.26
CA ALA A 89 -15.02 3.84 27.65
C ALA A 89 -15.67 4.88 28.58
N LEU A 90 -15.76 6.14 28.15
CA LEU A 90 -16.27 7.24 29.00
C LEU A 90 -17.77 7.49 28.86
N PHE A 91 -18.33 7.38 27.64
CA PHE A 91 -19.74 7.71 27.38
C PHE A 91 -20.63 6.49 27.18
N GLY A 92 -20.10 5.27 27.26
CA GLY A 92 -20.87 4.03 27.13
C GLY A 92 -21.53 3.84 25.75
N LYS A 93 -21.08 4.58 24.73
CA LYS A 93 -21.61 4.47 23.37
C LYS A 93 -21.21 3.13 22.74
N GLN A 94 -22.15 2.49 22.06
CA GLN A 94 -21.89 1.24 21.33
C GLN A 94 -21.26 1.50 19.95
N LEU A 95 -20.00 1.96 19.94
CA LEU A 95 -19.21 2.15 18.71
C LEU A 95 -18.22 1.00 18.48
N PHE A 96 -18.49 -0.17 19.08
CA PHE A 96 -17.57 -1.31 19.12
C PHE A 96 -17.12 -1.74 17.73
N VAL A 97 -18.06 -1.90 16.79
CA VAL A 97 -17.76 -2.32 15.41
C VAL A 97 -16.87 -1.30 14.71
N GLN A 98 -17.17 0.00 14.86
CA GLN A 98 -16.39 1.06 14.22
C GLN A 98 -14.97 1.15 14.81
N HIS A 99 -14.83 0.97 16.13
CA HIS A 99 -13.53 0.90 16.78
C HIS A 99 -12.72 -0.33 16.33
N MET A 100 -13.35 -1.51 16.27
CA MET A 100 -12.69 -2.76 15.86
C MET A 100 -12.19 -2.69 14.41
N ILE A 101 -12.99 -2.15 13.48
CA ILE A 101 -12.57 -1.96 12.09
C ILE A 101 -11.39 -0.97 12.02
N SER A 102 -11.50 0.16 12.71
CA SER A 102 -10.45 1.19 12.75
C SER A 102 -9.14 0.66 13.34
N ALA A 103 -9.23 -0.13 14.43
CA ALA A 103 -8.09 -0.78 15.04
C ALA A 103 -7.44 -1.79 14.10
N GLY A 104 -8.24 -2.60 13.39
CA GLY A 104 -7.74 -3.55 12.39
C GLY A 104 -6.95 -2.87 11.27
N PHE A 105 -7.50 -1.80 10.68
CA PHE A 105 -6.78 -1.02 9.66
C PHE A 105 -5.51 -0.37 10.21
N THR A 106 -5.53 0.12 11.44
CA THR A 106 -4.35 0.70 12.09
C THR A 106 -3.23 -0.33 12.23
N VAL A 107 -3.55 -1.52 12.73
CA VAL A 107 -2.57 -2.61 12.90
C VAL A 107 -2.04 -3.07 11.54
N PHE A 108 -2.93 -3.31 10.57
CA PHE A 108 -2.53 -3.70 9.22
C PHE A 108 -1.60 -2.68 8.56
N LEU A 109 -1.99 -1.39 8.58
CA LEU A 109 -1.18 -0.32 7.97
C LEU A 109 0.14 -0.13 8.72
N SER A 110 0.17 -0.29 10.05
CA SER A 110 1.40 -0.23 10.82
C SER A 110 2.39 -1.32 10.46
N LEU A 111 1.89 -2.53 10.19
CA LEU A 111 2.72 -3.65 9.75
C LEU A 111 3.24 -3.40 8.33
N ALA A 112 2.38 -3.02 7.40
CA ALA A 112 2.78 -2.66 6.05
C ALA A 112 3.83 -1.54 6.07
N HIS A 113 3.63 -0.50 6.88
CA HIS A 113 4.58 0.60 7.03
C HIS A 113 5.94 0.15 7.57
N ALA A 114 5.95 -0.66 8.62
CA ALA A 114 7.18 -1.19 9.20
C ALA A 114 7.94 -2.09 8.22
N VAL A 115 7.24 -3.00 7.55
CA VAL A 115 7.84 -3.92 6.56
C VAL A 115 8.39 -3.14 5.38
N THR A 116 7.63 -2.19 4.82
CA THR A 116 8.10 -1.35 3.71
C THR A 116 9.34 -0.54 4.10
N ALA A 117 9.39 0.01 5.33
CA ALA A 117 10.57 0.71 5.81
C ALA A 117 11.81 -0.19 5.89
N ILE A 118 11.65 -1.42 6.38
CA ILE A 118 12.75 -2.40 6.45
C ILE A 118 13.21 -2.79 5.06
N VAL A 119 12.28 -3.18 4.18
CA VAL A 119 12.60 -3.66 2.82
C VAL A 119 13.27 -2.56 1.98
N TRP A 120 12.85 -1.30 2.11
CA TRP A 120 13.40 -0.21 1.32
C TRP A 120 14.73 0.35 1.84
N PHE A 121 14.94 0.40 3.16
CA PHE A 121 16.12 1.04 3.74
C PHE A 121 17.16 0.08 4.32
N PHE A 122 16.80 -1.19 4.51
CA PHE A 122 17.71 -2.24 4.97
C PHE A 122 17.67 -3.47 4.03
N PRO A 123 17.99 -3.32 2.73
CA PRO A 123 18.20 -4.47 1.86
C PRO A 123 19.51 -5.14 2.26
N PHE A 124 19.41 -6.28 2.95
CA PHE A 124 20.53 -7.15 3.30
C PHE A 124 20.89 -8.08 2.14
#